data_AF-A0A7Y3CSX1-F1
#
_entry.id   AF-A0A7Y3CSX1-F1
#
_cell.length_a   1.000
_cell.length_b   1.000
_cell.length_c   1.000
_cell.angle_alpha   90.00
_cell.angle_beta   90.00
_cell.angle_gamma   90.00
#
_symmetry.space_group_name_H-M   'P 1'
#
loop_
_entity.id
_entity.type
_entity.pdbx_description
1 polymer ?
#
loop_
_entity_poly.entity_id
_entity_poly.type
_entity_poly.pdbx_seq_one_letter_code
_entity_poly.pdbx_strand_id
1 'polypeptide(L)'
;MSTEPPVVGAIEAGGTKFRVAIGRSHHLLADATIPTTTPAETVAASIEFLRESKHRVEAIGLASFGPLDLNPHSPSYGSITTTPKPGWSDTPLLE
;
A
#
# COMPACT_ATOMS: atom_id res chain seq x y z
N MET A 1 -16.99 -2.49 -23.15
CA MET A 1 -16.22 -1.95 -22.01
C MET A 1 -17.22 -1.66 -20.91
N SER A 2 -17.04 -2.19 -19.70
CA SER A 2 -17.93 -1.87 -18.57
C SER A 2 -17.89 -0.37 -18.29
N THR A 3 -19.06 0.22 -18.05
CA THR A 3 -19.24 1.65 -17.77
C THR A 3 -19.07 1.99 -16.29
N GLU A 4 -18.86 0.99 -15.44
CA GLU A 4 -18.64 1.20 -14.02
C GLU A 4 -17.17 1.57 -13.73
N PRO A 5 -16.93 2.49 -12.78
CA PRO A 5 -15.58 2.76 -12.30
C PRO A 5 -14.90 1.48 -11.77
N PRO A 6 -13.57 1.34 -11.96
CA PRO A 6 -12.86 0.16 -11.51
C PRO A 6 -12.88 0.05 -9.98
N VAL A 7 -12.76 -1.18 -9.48
CA VAL A 7 -12.48 -1.40 -8.05
C VAL A 7 -10.99 -1.21 -7.83
N VAL A 8 -10.63 -0.36 -6.86
CA VAL A 8 -9.23 -0.04 -6.54
C VAL A 8 -8.92 -0.35 -5.08
N GLY A 9 -7.69 -0.76 -4.82
CA GLY A 9 -7.09 -0.84 -3.50
C GLY A 9 -6.44 0.49 -3.14
N ALA A 10 -6.43 0.83 -1.87
CA ALA A 10 -5.70 1.97 -1.34
C ALA A 10 -4.93 1.52 -0.09
N ILE A 11 -3.65 1.85 -0.03
CA ILE A 11 -2.80 1.65 1.14
C ILE A 11 -2.31 3.02 1.60
N GLU A 12 -2.59 3.36 2.85
CA GLU A 12 -1.96 4.46 3.58
C GLU A 12 -0.98 3.85 4.59
N ALA A 13 0.29 3.82 4.19
CA ALA A 13 1.40 3.30 4.98
C ALA A 13 1.82 4.34 6.01
N GLY A 14 1.28 4.19 7.22
CA GLY A 14 1.62 5.00 8.38
C GLY A 14 2.73 4.38 9.22
N GLY A 15 3.32 5.23 10.05
CA GLY A 15 4.42 4.81 10.90
C GLY A 15 4.06 3.86 12.05
N THR A 16 2.78 3.82 12.42
CA THR A 16 2.27 3.00 13.53
C THR A 16 1.28 1.95 13.04
N LYS A 17 0.58 2.26 11.93
CA LYS A 17 -0.39 1.38 11.30
C LYS A 17 -0.45 1.65 9.80
N PHE A 18 -0.71 0.62 9.02
CA PHE A 18 -1.18 0.73 7.66
C PHE A 18 -2.71 0.72 7.67
N ARG A 19 -3.32 1.62 6.90
CA ARG A 19 -4.75 1.52 6.54
C ARG A 19 -4.81 0.95 5.14
N VAL A 20 -5.56 -0.15 4.98
CA VAL A 20 -5.77 -0.77 3.68
C VAL A 20 -7.26 -0.74 3.39
N ALA A 21 -7.64 -0.32 2.19
CA ALA A 21 -9.03 -0.16 1.79
C ALA A 21 -9.23 -0.68 0.37
N ILE A 22 -10.46 -1.10 0.10
CA ILE A 22 -10.94 -1.45 -1.24
C ILE A 22 -12.16 -0.58 -1.49
N GLY A 23 -12.17 0.11 -2.62
CA GLY A 23 -13.21 1.06 -2.95
C GLY A 23 -13.53 1.11 -4.44
N ARG A 24 -14.62 1.79 -4.76
CA ARG A 24 -15.02 2.12 -6.12
C ARG A 24 -15.56 3.55 -6.13
N SER A 25 -14.94 4.43 -6.92
CA SER A 25 -15.28 5.86 -6.90
C SER A 25 -15.24 6.39 -5.46
N HIS A 26 -16.34 6.93 -4.94
CA HIS A 26 -16.47 7.44 -3.58
C HIS A 26 -16.99 6.41 -2.56
N HIS A 27 -17.14 5.14 -2.95
CA HIS A 27 -17.67 4.09 -2.08
C HIS A 27 -16.56 3.21 -1.50
N LEU A 28 -16.53 3.10 -0.18
CA LEU A 28 -15.72 2.13 0.54
C LEU A 28 -16.43 0.76 0.55
N LEU A 29 -15.75 -0.28 0.08
CA LEU A 29 -16.27 -1.64 0.01
C LEU A 29 -15.76 -2.52 1.17
N ALA A 30 -14.50 -2.32 1.57
CA ALA A 30 -13.88 -2.96 2.73
C ALA A 30 -12.68 -2.13 3.21
N ASP A 31 -12.35 -2.20 4.49
CA ASP A 31 -11.09 -1.69 5.03
C ASP A 31 -10.54 -2.56 6.17
N ALA A 32 -9.24 -2.41 6.41
CA ALA A 32 -8.51 -3.01 7.51
C ALA A 32 -7.48 -2.03 8.07
N THR A 33 -7.13 -2.24 9.33
CA THR A 33 -5.99 -1.59 9.99
C THR A 33 -4.96 -2.66 10.35
N ILE A 34 -3.74 -2.51 9.86
CA ILE A 34 -2.65 -3.45 10.07
C ILE A 34 -1.58 -2.74 10.91
N PRO A 35 -1.15 -3.29 12.05
CA PRO A 35 -0.04 -2.71 12.82
C PRO A 35 1.25 -2.67 11.99
N THR A 36 1.97 -1.55 12.05
CA THR A 36 3.29 -1.46 11.39
C THR A 36 4.32 -2.21 12.24
N THR A 37 4.74 -3.40 11.80
CA THR A 37 5.78 -4.23 12.43
C THR A 37 7.05 -4.18 11.57
N THR A 38 7.50 -5.32 11.04
CA THR A 38 8.53 -5.39 10.00
C THR A 38 7.91 -5.11 8.62
N PRO A 39 8.71 -4.65 7.64
CA PRO A 39 8.20 -4.46 6.28
C PRO A 39 7.57 -5.73 5.69
N ALA A 40 8.24 -6.87 5.81
CA ALA A 40 7.79 -8.13 5.25
C ALA A 40 6.41 -8.54 5.79
N GLU A 41 6.22 -8.51 7.10
CA GLU A 41 4.94 -8.87 7.74
C GLU A 41 3.83 -7.86 7.40
N THR A 42 4.14 -6.56 7.48
CA THR A 42 3.15 -5.49 7.28
C THR A 42 2.67 -5.45 5.83
N VAL A 43 3.60 -5.58 4.86
CA VAL A 43 3.28 -5.61 3.43
C VAL A 43 2.56 -6.91 3.07
N ALA A 44 3.00 -8.07 3.58
CA ALA A 44 2.34 -9.34 3.32
C ALA A 44 0.87 -9.33 3.78
N ALA A 45 0.61 -8.85 5.01
CA ALA A 45 -0.76 -8.73 5.53
C ALA A 45 -1.62 -7.77 4.69
N SER A 46 -1.02 -6.69 4.17
CA SER A 46 -1.72 -5.73 3.30
C SER A 46 -2.11 -6.36 1.96
N ILE A 47 -1.20 -7.15 1.38
CA ILE A 47 -1.44 -7.89 0.14
C ILE A 47 -2.49 -8.99 0.36
N GLU A 48 -2.41 -9.71 1.48
CA GLU A 48 -3.38 -10.75 1.85
C GLU A 48 -4.80 -10.19 1.93
N PHE A 49 -5.00 -9.09 2.65
CA PHE A 49 -6.30 -8.40 2.71
C PHE A 49 -6.85 -8.03 1.32
N LEU A 50 -5.99 -7.52 0.42
CA LEU A 50 -6.40 -7.16 -0.94
C LEU A 50 -6.74 -8.39 -1.79
N ARG A 51 -6.02 -9.50 -1.62
CA ARG A 51 -6.21 -10.75 -2.39
C ARG A 51 -7.41 -11.56 -1.93
N GLU A 52 -7.69 -11.60 -0.63
CA GLU A 52 -8.81 -12.34 -0.06
C GLU A 52 -10.17 -11.65 -0.28
N SER A 53 -10.15 -10.41 -0.77
CA SER A 53 -11.38 -9.69 -1.08
C SER A 53 -12.22 -10.39 -2.14
N LYS A 54 -13.54 -10.44 -1.88
CA LYS A 54 -14.54 -10.84 -2.88
C LYS A 54 -14.61 -9.90 -4.09
N HIS A 55 -14.02 -8.70 -3.99
CA HIS A 55 -13.98 -7.72 -5.06
C HIS A 55 -12.64 -7.81 -5.79
N ARG A 56 -12.67 -7.99 -7.11
CA ARG A 56 -11.46 -8.00 -7.94
C ARG A 56 -10.86 -6.59 -7.99
N VAL A 57 -9.74 -6.39 -7.28
CA VAL A 57 -8.97 -5.15 -7.31
C VAL A 57 -8.23 -5.03 -8.65
N GLU A 58 -8.41 -3.90 -9.34
CA GLU A 58 -7.84 -3.65 -10.67
C GLU A 58 -6.57 -2.79 -10.63
N ALA A 59 -6.43 -1.96 -9.61
CA ALA A 59 -5.24 -1.14 -9.36
C ALA A 59 -5.12 -0.83 -7.86
N ILE A 60 -3.92 -0.48 -7.41
CA ILE A 60 -3.65 -0.08 -6.03
C ILE A 60 -2.99 1.29 -6.03
N GLY A 61 -3.50 2.20 -5.20
CA GLY A 61 -2.80 3.43 -4.82
C GLY A 61 -2.06 3.22 -3.49
N LEU A 62 -0.80 3.66 -3.41
CA LEU A 62 0.01 3.61 -2.20
C LEU A 62 0.45 5.02 -1.82
N ALA A 63 0.08 5.46 -0.63
CA ALA A 63 0.66 6.62 0.05
C ALA A 63 1.50 6.09 1.21
N SER A 64 2.74 6.57 1.37
CA SER A 64 3.63 6.06 2.42
C SER A 64 4.34 7.18 3.16
N PHE A 65 4.71 6.92 4.41
CA PHE A 65 5.68 7.75 5.12
C PHE A 65 7.02 7.72 4.38
N GLY A 66 7.79 8.80 4.54
CA GLY A 66 9.02 9.01 3.80
C GLY A 66 10.25 9.25 4.67
N PRO A 67 11.33 9.75 4.04
CA PRO A 67 11.40 10.12 2.61
C PRO A 67 11.33 8.91 1.67
N LEU A 68 10.60 9.06 0.56
CA LEU A 68 10.51 8.07 -0.51
C LEU A 68 11.43 8.46 -1.67
N ASP A 69 11.99 7.47 -2.35
CA ASP A 69 12.58 7.67 -3.66
C ASP A 69 11.46 7.71 -4.70
N LEU A 70 11.15 8.91 -5.19
CA LEU A 70 10.10 9.15 -6.19
C LEU A 70 10.68 9.52 -7.56
N ASN A 71 11.99 9.35 -7.78
CA ASN A 71 12.58 9.57 -9.08
C ASN A 71 12.29 8.35 -9.99
N PRO A 72 11.49 8.49 -11.07
CA PRO A 72 11.11 7.35 -11.91
C PRO A 72 12.29 6.69 -12.65
N HIS A 73 13.45 7.35 -12.71
CA HIS A 73 14.68 6.82 -13.29
C HIS A 73 15.60 6.15 -12.27
N SER A 74 15.25 6.19 -10.99
CA SER A 74 16.04 5.55 -9.95
C SER A 74 15.79 4.04 -9.92
N PRO A 75 16.83 3.21 -9.75
CA PRO A 75 16.65 1.77 -9.54
C PRO A 75 15.88 1.44 -8.25
N SER A 76 15.79 2.39 -7.31
CA SER A 76 15.04 2.25 -6.06
C SER A 76 13.73 3.04 -6.03
N TYR A 77 13.16 3.37 -7.20
CA TYR A 77 11.87 4.06 -7.28
C TYR A 77 10.79 3.33 -6.48
N GLY A 78 10.10 4.06 -5.61
CA GLY A 78 9.05 3.53 -4.74
C GLY A 78 9.55 3.00 -3.39
N SER A 79 10.86 3.06 -3.12
CA SER A 79 11.42 2.63 -1.84
C SER A 79 11.37 3.72 -0.77
N ILE A 80 11.24 3.31 0.50
CA ILE A 80 11.60 4.17 1.63
C ILE A 80 13.12 4.28 1.65
N THR A 81 13.64 5.49 1.79
CA THR A 81 15.10 5.73 1.81
C THR A 81 15.62 5.68 3.24
N THR A 82 15.37 6.73 4.02
CA THR A 82 15.86 6.85 5.40
C THR A 82 14.71 7.07 6.37
N THR A 83 14.70 6.36 7.49
CA THR A 83 13.65 6.55 8.51
C THR A 83 14.17 6.14 9.89
N PRO A 84 13.71 6.78 10.98
CA PRO A 84 14.00 6.30 12.33
C PRO A 84 13.27 5.00 12.69
N LYS A 85 12.43 4.46 11.79
CA LYS A 85 11.67 3.22 12.02
C LYS A 85 12.56 2.00 11.81
N PRO A 86 12.75 1.16 12.85
CA PRO A 86 13.64 0.01 12.76
C PRO A 86 13.27 -0.91 11.61
N GLY A 87 14.24 -1.21 10.74
CA GLY A 87 14.09 -2.13 9.62
C GLY A 87 13.30 -1.58 8.42
N TRP A 88 12.90 -0.31 8.41
CA TRP A 88 12.14 0.29 7.30
C TRP A 88 12.97 1.16 6.35
N SER A 89 14.22 1.47 6.69
CA SER A 89 15.14 2.13 5.75
C SER A 89 15.47 1.20 4.60
N ASP A 90 15.60 1.75 3.40
CA ASP A 90 15.87 1.05 2.14
C ASP A 90 14.84 -0.04 1.78
N THR A 91 13.62 0.05 2.32
CA THR A 91 12.54 -0.91 2.04
C THR A 91 11.90 -0.64 0.67
N PRO A 92 11.92 -1.61 -0.27
CA PRO A 92 11.17 -1.51 -1.51
C PRO A 92 9.67 -1.72 -1.24
N LEU A 93 8.83 -0.79 -1.71
CA LEU A 93 7.37 -0.91 -1.60
C LEU A 93 6.67 -1.21 -2.94
N LEU A 94 7.36 -1.02 -4.07
CA LEU A 94 6.81 -1.17 -5.42
C LEU A 94 7.45 -2.31 -6.25
N GLU A 95 8.27 -3.17 -5.63
CA GLU A 95 8.80 -4.39 -6.27
C GLU A 95 7.81 -5.57 -6.25
#